data_AF-A0A420YZ89-F1
#
_entry.id   AF-A0A420YZ89-F1
#
_cell.length_a   1.000
_cell.length_b   1.000
_cell.length_c   1.000
_cell.angle_alpha   90.00
_cell.angle_beta   90.00
_cell.angle_gamma   90.00
#
_symmetry.space_group_name_H-M   'P 1'
#
loop_
_entity.id
_entity.type
_entity.pdbx_description
1 polymer ?
#
loop_
_entity_poly.entity_id
_entity_poly.type
_entity_poly.pdbx_seq_one_letter_code
_entity_poly.pdbx_strand_id
1 'polypeptide(L)' 'MAKAQSKIVSIELENFMAIKNAILTFDESNIINLKGYNDSGKSAITRALDVLFFNSYKNAQ' A
#
# COMPACT_ATOMS: atom_id res chain seq x y z
N MET A 1 25.61 -16.31 -10.77
CA MET A 1 25.19 -15.64 -9.52
C MET A 1 23.81 -15.07 -9.75
N ALA A 2 22.80 -15.47 -8.96
CA ALA A 2 21.47 -14.88 -9.08
C ALA A 2 21.55 -13.38 -8.73
N LYS A 3 20.97 -12.53 -9.58
CA LYS A 3 20.92 -11.08 -9.37
C LYS A 3 20.12 -10.84 -8.08
N ALA A 4 20.69 -10.14 -7.10
CA ALA A 4 19.96 -9.77 -5.89
C ALA A 4 18.70 -8.98 -6.29
N GLN A 5 17.53 -9.53 -5.96
CA GLN A 5 16.26 -8.93 -6.32
C GLN A 5 15.91 -7.88 -5.25
N SER A 6 15.70 -6.63 -5.69
CA SER A 6 15.21 -5.58 -4.80
C SER A 6 13.75 -5.85 -4.43
N LYS A 7 13.40 -5.66 -3.16
CA LYS A 7 12.03 -5.82 -2.66
C LYS A 7 11.54 -4.56 -1.96
N ILE A 8 10.23 -4.34 -2.01
CA ILE A 8 9.58 -3.28 -1.23
C ILE A 8 9.63 -3.70 0.24
N VAL A 9 10.14 -2.82 1.10
CA VAL A 9 10.24 -3.05 2.54
C VAL A 9 9.11 -2.37 3.30
N SER A 10 8.71 -1.18 2.84
CA SER A 10 7.63 -0.42 3.45
C SER A 10 6.94 0.49 2.42
N ILE A 11 5.73 0.90 2.77
CA ILE A 11 4.91 1.87 2.04
C ILE A 11 4.43 2.91 3.06
N GLU A 12 4.68 4.18 2.77
CA GLU A 12 4.21 5.30 3.58
C GLU A 12 3.10 6.04 2.84
N LEU A 13 2.03 6.36 3.55
CA LEU A 13 0.88 7.10 3.05
C LEU A 13 0.67 8.33 3.91
N GLU A 14 0.55 9.49 3.25
CA GLU A 14 0.23 10.77 3.88
C GLU A 14 -0.95 11.42 3.13
N ASN A 15 -1.95 11.88 3.89
CA ASN A 15 -3.16 12.55 3.40
C ASN A 15 -3.82 11.85 2.19
N PHE A 16 -3.92 10.51 2.24
CA PHE A 16 -4.46 9.69 1.16
C PHE A 16 -5.87 9.18 1.51
N MET A 17 -6.88 9.72 0.83
CA MET A 17 -8.30 9.43 1.13
C MET A 17 -8.61 9.69 2.62
N ALA A 18 -9.15 8.71 3.33
CA ALA A 18 -9.46 8.80 4.76
C ALA A 18 -8.23 8.59 5.67
N ILE A 19 -7.06 8.28 5.12
CA ILE A 19 -5.85 7.99 5.88
C ILE A 19 -5.01 9.27 6.00
N LYS A 20 -4.90 9.80 7.21
CA LYS A 20 -4.03 10.95 7.49
C LYS A 20 -2.55 10.55 7.37
N ASN A 21 -2.14 9.50 8.09
CA ASN A 21 -0.77 8.95 8.05
C ASN A 21 -0.83 7.44 8.28
N ALA A 22 -0.09 6.65 7.50
CA ALA A 22 0.10 5.21 7.73
C ALA A 22 1.43 4.70 7.17
N ILE A 23 2.02 3.71 7.85
CA ILE A 23 3.18 2.95 7.37
C ILE A 23 2.79 1.47 7.32
N LEU A 24 2.94 0.85 6.16
CA LEU A 24 2.79 -0.58 5.97
C LEU A 24 4.17 -1.20 5.78
N THR A 25 4.58 -2.08 6.69
CA THR A 25 5.88 -2.74 6.64
C THR A 25 5.68 -4.23 6.38
N PHE A 26 6.43 -4.78 5.43
CA PHE A 26 6.44 -6.22 5.19
C PHE A 26 7.26 -6.89 6.29
N ASP A 27 6.62 -7.83 7.00
CA ASP A 27 7.29 -8.65 8.00
C ASP A 27 8.06 -9.82 7.35
N GLU A 28 8.57 -10.73 8.17
CA GLU A 28 9.34 -11.91 7.73
C GLU A 28 8.55 -12.81 6.77
N SER A 29 7.21 -12.81 6.87
CA SER A 29 6.34 -13.58 5.97
C SER A 29 6.22 -12.96 4.58
N ASN A 30 6.63 -11.70 4.41
CA ASN A 30 6.41 -10.88 3.21
C ASN A 30 4.93 -10.77 2.81
N ILE A 31 4.01 -10.95 3.78
CA ILE A 31 2.56 -10.82 3.60
C ILE A 31 2.07 -9.67 4.48
N ILE A 32 1.24 -8.79 3.92
CA ILE A 32 0.53 -7.77 4.69
C ILE A 32 -0.93 -8.19 4.82
N ASN A 33 -1.44 -8.20 6.05
CA ASN A 33 -2.85 -8.52 6.32
C ASN A 33 -3.62 -7.27 6.76
N LEU A 34 -4.60 -6.87 5.95
CA LEU A 34 -5.44 -5.70 6.23
C LEU A 34 -6.67 -6.12 7.05
N LYS A 35 -6.63 -5.87 8.36
CA LYS A 35 -7.72 -6.20 9.31
C LYS A 35 -8.26 -4.93 9.97
N GLY A 36 -9.53 -4.95 10.33
CA GLY A 36 -10.19 -3.86 11.04
C GLY A 36 -11.69 -3.79 10.77
N TYR A 37 -12.39 -2.92 11.48
CA TYR A 37 -13.83 -2.67 11.30
C TYR A 37 -14.15 -2.16 9.90
N ASN A 38 -15.41 -2.27 9.50
CA ASN A 38 -15.86 -1.63 8.26
C ASN A 38 -15.59 -0.12 8.32
N ASP A 39 -15.32 0.45 7.15
CA ASP A 39 -14.98 1.87 6.99
C ASP A 39 -13.66 2.32 7.66
N SER A 40 -12.85 1.38 8.17
CA SER A 40 -11.55 1.71 8.79
C SER A 40 -10.41 2.04 7.80
N GLY A 41 -10.73 2.31 6.53
CA GLY A 41 -9.71 2.65 5.51
C GLY A 41 -9.02 1.48 4.80
N LYS A 42 -9.45 0.21 5.01
CA LYS A 42 -8.83 -0.95 4.33
C LYS A 42 -8.84 -0.83 2.80
N SER A 43 -9.97 -0.41 2.21
CA SER A 43 -10.09 -0.20 0.76
C SER A 43 -9.39 1.07 0.27
N ALA A 44 -8.99 1.98 1.17
CA ALA A 44 -8.13 3.10 0.80
C ALA A 44 -6.68 2.62 0.63
N ILE A 45 -6.22 1.70 1.48
CA ILE A 45 -4.89 1.08 1.34
C ILE A 45 -4.78 0.35 0.00
N THR A 46 -5.77 -0.46 -0.39
CA THR A 46 -5.71 -1.18 -1.68
C THR A 46 -5.64 -0.22 -2.87
N ARG A 47 -6.40 0.90 -2.83
CA ARG A 47 -6.31 1.95 -3.86
C ARG A 47 -4.97 2.66 -3.87
N ALA A 48 -4.33 2.84 -2.71
CA ALA A 48 -2.98 3.39 -2.66
C ALA A 48 -1.98 2.48 -3.38
N LEU A 49 -2.10 1.16 -3.22
CA LEU A 49 -1.28 0.19 -3.95
C LEU A 49 -1.50 0.28 -5.46
N ASP A 50 -2.74 0.44 -5.91
CA ASP A 50 -3.05 0.64 -7.33
C ASP A 50 -2.35 1.88 -7.91
N VAL A 51 -2.32 2.98 -7.16
CA VAL A 51 -1.64 4.22 -7.55
C VAL A 51 -0.12 4.03 -7.56
N LEU A 52 0.45 3.48 -6.49
CA LEU A 52 1.90 3.35 -6.31
C LEU A 52 2.54 2.39 -7.30
N PHE A 53 1.87 1.28 -7.62
CA PHE A 53 2.46 0.23 -8.48
C PHE A 53 2.09 0.36 -9.94
N PHE A 54 0.94 0.96 -10.25
CA PHE A 54 0.42 0.98 -11.62
C PHE A 54 0.08 2.38 -12.12
N ASN A 55 0.30 3.43 -11.32
CA ASN A 55 -0.05 4.81 -11.68
C ASN A 55 -1.54 4.92 -12.09
N SER A 56 -2.38 4.16 -11.38
CA SER A 56 -3.82 4.05 -11.64
C SER A 56 -4.51 5.41 -11.42
N TYR A 57 -5.68 5.57 -12.05
CA TYR A 57 -6.56 6.75 -11.93
C TYR A 57 -6.00 8.08 -12.48
N LYS A 58 -4.80 8.09 -13.09
CA LYS A 58 -4.22 9.31 -13.70
C LYS A 58 -5.09 9.94 -14.80
N ASN A 59 -5.91 9.12 -15.49
CA ASN A 59 -6.81 9.55 -16.57
C ASN A 59 -8.29 9.34 -16.22
N ALA A 60 -8.61 9.02 -14.96
CA ALA A 60 -9.99 8.93 -14.52
C ALA A 60 -10.48 10.35 -14.24
N GLN A 61 -11.04 10.98 -15.26
CA GLN A 61 -11.85 12.21 -15.17
C GLN A 61 -13.29 11.88 -15.55
#